data_AF-A0A6B3H7H9-F1
#
_entry.id   AF-A0A6B3H7H9-F1
#
_cell.length_a   1.000
_cell.length_b   1.000
_cell.length_c   1.000
_cell.angle_alpha   90.00
_cell.angle_beta   90.00
_cell.angle_gamma   90.00
#
_symmetry.space_group_name_H-M   'P 1'
#
loop_
_entity.id
_entity.type
_entity.pdbx_description
1 polymer ?
#
loop_
_entity_poly.entity_id
_entity_poly.type
_entity_poly.pdbx_seq_one_letter_code
_entity_poly.pdbx_strand_id
1 'polypeptide(L)'
;WGRTDETFQVKDELAAYGVGPGWFGLGDRDFATHIVRTQMLGAGYPLSAVTEALCARWQPGVRLLPMSDDRVETHVAVEMDGESKAIHFQEYWVKLRASVEAQAIVPVGAEQAKPA
;
A
#
# COMPACT_ATOMS: atom_id res chain seq x y z
N TRP A 1 3.52 1.09 -14.21
CA TRP A 1 3.78 -0.20 -13.53
C TRP A 1 2.49 -0.99 -13.50
N GLY A 2 2.53 -2.31 -13.29
CA GLY A 2 1.34 -3.16 -13.27
C GLY A 2 1.58 -4.52 -13.96
N ARG A 3 0.52 -5.33 -14.07
CA ARG A 3 0.56 -6.65 -14.71
C ARG A 3 0.25 -6.54 -16.21
N THR A 4 0.76 -7.47 -17.02
CA THR A 4 0.36 -7.61 -18.43
C THR A 4 -1.12 -8.03 -18.51
N ASP A 5 -1.82 -7.54 -19.54
CA ASP A 5 -3.25 -7.78 -19.79
C ASP A 5 -4.15 -7.45 -18.59
N GLU A 6 -3.87 -6.31 -17.96
CA GLU A 6 -4.62 -5.80 -16.82
C GLU A 6 -5.88 -5.04 -17.26
N THR A 7 -6.95 -5.19 -16.48
CA THR A 7 -8.19 -4.43 -16.63
C THR A 7 -8.46 -3.61 -15.37
N PHE A 8 -9.40 -2.67 -15.40
CA PHE A 8 -9.67 -1.74 -14.29
C PHE A 8 -11.16 -1.66 -13.94
N GLN A 9 -11.92 -2.72 -14.20
CA GLN A 9 -13.37 -2.73 -13.99
C GLN A 9 -13.74 -2.60 -12.51
N VAL A 10 -12.97 -3.23 -11.61
CA VAL A 10 -13.20 -3.09 -10.15
C VAL A 10 -13.02 -1.64 -9.71
N LYS A 11 -12.02 -0.94 -10.25
CA LYS A 11 -11.78 0.47 -9.95
C LYS A 11 -12.95 1.35 -10.41
N ASP A 12 -13.45 1.11 -11.62
CA ASP A 12 -14.54 1.89 -12.19
C ASP A 12 -15.86 1.67 -11.42
N GLU A 13 -16.14 0.43 -10.99
CA GLU A 13 -17.28 0.12 -10.11
C GLU A 13 -17.14 0.76 -8.73
N LEU A 14 -15.96 0.67 -8.09
CA LEU A 14 -15.72 1.34 -6.79
C LEU A 14 -15.96 2.85 -6.87
N ALA A 15 -15.55 3.48 -7.97
CA ALA A 15 -15.82 4.89 -8.23
C ALA A 15 -17.33 5.17 -8.38
N ALA A 16 -18.07 4.30 -9.09
CA ALA A 16 -19.52 4.41 -9.23
C ALA A 16 -20.26 4.28 -7.88
N TYR A 17 -19.76 3.46 -6.96
CA TYR A 17 -20.26 3.38 -5.59
C TYR A 17 -19.86 4.57 -4.69
N GLY A 18 -18.99 5.47 -5.17
CA GLY A 18 -18.46 6.57 -4.37
C GLY A 18 -17.53 6.11 -3.23
N VAL A 19 -16.90 4.94 -3.38
CA VAL A 19 -16.03 4.34 -2.36
C VAL A 19 -14.56 4.53 -2.74
N GLY A 20 -13.77 4.94 -1.76
CA GLY A 20 -12.33 5.06 -1.91
C GLY A 20 -11.87 6.41 -2.49
N PRO A 21 -10.57 6.59 -2.66
CA PRO A 21 -9.97 7.89 -2.96
C PRO A 21 -10.27 8.45 -4.36
N GLY A 22 -10.65 7.60 -5.33
CA GLY A 22 -10.83 7.98 -6.74
C GLY A 22 -9.53 8.30 -7.50
N TRP A 23 -8.48 8.76 -6.80
CA TRP A 23 -7.15 9.06 -7.35
C TRP A 23 -6.15 7.90 -7.27
N PHE A 24 -6.49 6.82 -6.57
CA PHE A 24 -5.69 5.60 -6.48
C PHE A 24 -6.45 4.43 -7.09
N GLY A 25 -5.92 3.91 -8.19
CA GLY A 25 -6.52 2.80 -8.92
C GLY A 25 -5.61 1.58 -8.96
N LEU A 26 -6.19 0.43 -8.69
CA LEU A 26 -5.54 -0.87 -8.83
C LEU A 26 -6.14 -1.59 -10.03
N GLY A 27 -5.31 -2.36 -10.73
CA GLY A 27 -5.80 -3.26 -11.76
C GLY A 27 -6.51 -4.47 -11.15
N ASP A 28 -7.40 -5.10 -11.90
CA ASP A 28 -8.25 -6.19 -11.42
C ASP A 28 -7.41 -7.43 -10.99
N ARG A 29 -6.35 -7.76 -11.74
CA ARG A 29 -5.42 -8.84 -11.40
C ARG A 29 -4.53 -8.50 -10.20
N ASP A 30 -4.20 -7.23 -10.00
CA ASP A 30 -3.49 -6.77 -8.80
C ASP A 30 -4.40 -6.79 -7.57
N PHE A 31 -5.68 -6.42 -7.76
CA PHE A 31 -6.70 -6.48 -6.72
C PHE A 31 -6.88 -7.90 -6.17
N ALA A 32 -6.76 -8.93 -7.01
CA ALA A 32 -6.78 -10.33 -6.56
C ALA A 32 -5.67 -10.64 -5.53
N THR A 33 -4.46 -10.13 -5.71
CA THR A 33 -3.37 -10.29 -4.74
C THR A 33 -3.71 -9.59 -3.42
N HIS A 34 -4.34 -8.42 -3.48
CA HIS A 34 -4.80 -7.70 -2.30
C HIS A 34 -5.89 -8.42 -1.53
N ILE A 35 -6.84 -9.06 -2.20
CA ILE A 35 -7.88 -9.88 -1.54
C ILE A 35 -7.23 -11.02 -0.75
N VAL A 36 -6.35 -11.81 -1.39
CA VAL A 36 -5.68 -12.95 -0.74
C VAL A 36 -4.86 -12.47 0.46
N ARG A 37 -4.06 -11.41 0.30
CA ARG A 37 -3.27 -10.84 1.38
C ARG A 37 -4.14 -10.40 2.56
N THR A 38 -5.19 -9.64 2.30
CA THR A 38 -6.08 -9.11 3.35
C THR A 38 -6.81 -10.23 4.09
N GLN A 39 -7.28 -11.26 3.37
CA GLN A 39 -7.93 -12.41 4.01
C GLN A 39 -6.98 -13.16 4.94
N MET A 40 -5.74 -13.42 4.52
CA MET A 40 -4.77 -14.11 5.36
C MET A 40 -4.34 -13.28 6.58
N LEU A 41 -4.10 -11.98 6.40
CA LEU A 41 -3.81 -11.08 7.53
C LEU A 41 -4.99 -11.07 8.53
N GLY A 42 -6.22 -11.00 8.03
CA GLY A 42 -7.43 -11.08 8.87
C GLY A 42 -7.61 -12.41 9.60
N ALA A 43 -7.02 -13.49 9.08
CA ALA A 43 -6.95 -14.79 9.74
C ALA A 43 -5.78 -14.94 10.73
N GLY A 44 -4.98 -13.88 10.93
CA GLY A 44 -3.89 -13.84 11.91
C GLY A 44 -2.53 -14.30 11.38
N TYR A 45 -2.37 -14.52 10.08
CA TYR A 45 -1.05 -14.80 9.50
C TYR A 45 -0.20 -13.52 9.44
N PRO A 46 1.09 -13.56 9.80
CA PRO A 46 1.99 -12.43 9.62
C PRO A 46 2.30 -12.17 8.14
N LEU A 47 2.72 -10.95 7.79
CA LEU A 47 2.96 -10.54 6.39
C LEU A 47 4.04 -11.38 5.70
N SER A 48 5.03 -11.86 6.43
CA SER A 48 6.08 -12.77 6.00
C SER A 48 5.51 -14.10 5.51
N ALA A 49 4.62 -14.72 6.29
CA ALA A 49 3.90 -15.95 5.90
C ALA A 49 2.96 -15.72 4.72
N VAL A 50 2.29 -14.56 4.66
CA VAL A 50 1.45 -14.19 3.52
C VAL A 50 2.29 -14.04 2.25
N THR A 51 3.46 -13.42 2.35
CA THR A 51 4.40 -13.25 1.23
C THR A 51 4.90 -14.60 0.73
N GLU A 52 5.25 -15.52 1.63
CA GLU A 52 5.64 -16.89 1.31
C GLU A 52 4.51 -17.63 0.56
N ALA A 53 3.28 -17.56 1.04
CA ALA A 53 2.13 -18.20 0.41
C ALA A 53 1.86 -17.64 -1.01
N LEU A 54 1.95 -16.33 -1.20
CA LEU A 54 1.84 -15.71 -2.53
C LEU A 54 2.98 -16.17 -3.46
N CYS A 55 4.20 -16.32 -2.92
CA CYS A 55 5.36 -16.79 -3.67
C CYS A 55 5.22 -18.24 -4.15
N ALA A 56 4.38 -19.08 -3.54
CA ALA A 56 4.11 -20.43 -4.06
C ALA A 56 3.52 -20.41 -5.48
N ARG A 57 2.69 -19.40 -5.79
CA ARG A 57 2.16 -19.15 -7.14
C ARG A 57 3.19 -18.48 -8.04
N TRP A 58 3.88 -17.47 -7.54
CA TRP A 58 4.74 -16.60 -8.36
C TRP A 58 6.14 -17.15 -8.63
N GLN A 59 6.66 -18.01 -7.74
CA GLN A 59 7.96 -18.68 -7.83
C GLN A 59 9.10 -17.74 -8.25
N PRO A 60 9.38 -16.66 -7.47
CA PRO A 60 10.32 -15.62 -7.88
C PRO A 60 11.80 -16.07 -7.92
N GLY A 61 12.12 -17.31 -7.56
CA GLY A 61 13.50 -17.83 -7.51
C GLY A 61 14.36 -17.28 -6.36
N VAL A 62 13.77 -16.44 -5.51
CA VAL A 62 14.41 -15.82 -4.34
C VAL A 62 13.46 -15.86 -3.15
N ARG A 63 14.00 -15.71 -1.94
CA ARG A 63 13.18 -15.53 -0.73
C ARG A 63 12.85 -14.04 -0.57
N LEU A 64 11.57 -13.70 -0.69
CA LEU A 64 11.08 -12.34 -0.45
C LEU A 64 10.69 -12.20 1.02
N LEU A 65 11.38 -11.31 1.72
CA LEU A 65 11.12 -10.98 3.12
C LEU A 65 10.65 -9.53 3.23
N PRO A 66 9.45 -9.27 3.78
CA PRO A 66 9.12 -7.95 4.29
C PRO A 66 10.16 -7.52 5.33
N MET A 67 10.45 -6.22 5.43
CA MET A 67 11.38 -5.73 6.45
C MET A 67 10.88 -5.99 7.88
N SER A 68 9.56 -6.03 8.05
CA SER A 68 8.86 -6.21 9.31
C SER A 68 7.48 -6.82 9.04
N ASP A 69 6.99 -7.59 10.00
CA ASP A 69 5.58 -8.01 10.05
C ASP A 69 4.70 -6.97 10.76
N ASP A 70 5.31 -6.00 11.42
CA ASP A 70 4.63 -4.86 12.03
C ASP A 70 4.36 -3.77 11.00
N ARG A 71 3.31 -2.97 11.24
CA ARG A 71 2.93 -1.88 10.36
C ARG A 71 3.93 -0.74 10.47
N VAL A 72 4.63 -0.47 9.37
CA VAL A 72 5.48 0.73 9.20
C VAL A 72 5.09 1.44 7.91
N GLU A 73 4.61 2.68 8.04
CA GLU A 73 4.12 3.46 6.90
C GLU A 73 4.85 4.78 6.76
N THR A 74 5.47 4.99 5.59
CA THR A 74 6.09 6.26 5.26
C THR A 74 5.04 7.35 5.08
N HIS A 75 5.13 8.39 5.90
CA HIS A 75 4.35 9.61 5.79
C HIS A 75 5.26 10.80 5.46
N VAL A 76 4.67 11.86 4.91
CA VAL A 76 5.34 13.13 4.61
C VAL A 76 4.67 14.21 5.44
N ALA A 77 5.47 14.91 6.25
CA ALA A 77 5.01 16.11 6.94
C ALA A 77 4.96 17.28 5.96
N VAL A 78 3.82 17.96 5.88
CA VAL A 78 3.55 19.11 5.02
C VAL A 78 2.78 20.18 5.78
N GLU A 79 2.88 21.44 5.35
CA GLU A 79 1.97 22.50 5.78
C GLU A 79 0.88 22.73 4.72
N MET A 80 -0.38 22.65 5.13
CA MET A 80 -1.54 22.88 4.26
C MET A 80 -2.61 23.62 5.05
N ASP A 81 -3.15 24.69 4.48
CA ASP A 81 -4.18 25.54 5.09
C ASP A 81 -3.76 26.11 6.47
N GLY A 82 -2.46 26.33 6.67
CA GLY A 82 -1.89 26.82 7.93
C GLY A 82 -1.71 25.76 9.02
N GLU A 83 -1.92 24.48 8.70
CA GLU A 83 -1.77 23.35 9.63
C GLU A 83 -0.68 22.39 9.17
N SER A 84 0.11 21.89 10.12
CA SER A 84 1.04 20.78 9.88
C SER A 84 0.28 19.45 9.82
N LYS A 85 0.42 18.72 8.72
CA LYS A 85 -0.22 17.42 8.46
C LYS A 85 0.82 16.38 8.08
N ALA A 86 0.69 15.16 8.61
CA ALA A 86 1.42 13.99 8.14
C ALA A 86 0.53 13.19 7.20
N ILE A 87 0.85 13.16 5.91
CA ILE A 87 0.06 12.46 4.90
C ILE A 87 0.79 11.21 4.41
N HIS A 88 0.05 10.14 4.13
CA HIS A 88 0.66 8.89 3.64
C HIS A 88 1.42 9.16 2.32
N PHE A 89 2.60 8.57 2.14
CA PHE A 89 3.47 8.88 1.01
C PHE A 89 2.79 8.70 -0.36
N GLN A 90 1.92 7.70 -0.52
CA GLN A 90 1.16 7.55 -1.78
C GLN A 90 0.20 8.71 -2.04
N GLU A 91 -0.42 9.30 -1.01
CA GLU A 91 -1.25 10.48 -1.20
C GLU A 91 -0.40 11.69 -1.62
N TYR A 92 0.72 11.93 -0.92
CA TYR A 92 1.65 12.99 -1.28
C TYR A 92 2.15 12.87 -2.73
N TRP A 93 2.55 11.66 -3.14
CA TRP A 93 3.17 11.43 -4.44
C TRP A 93 2.15 11.33 -5.58
N VAL A 94 1.02 10.66 -5.38
CA VAL A 94 0.04 10.39 -6.45
C VAL A 94 -1.00 11.50 -6.53
N LYS A 95 -1.64 11.84 -5.41
CA LYS A 95 -2.72 12.83 -5.37
C LYS A 95 -2.16 14.25 -5.46
N LEU A 96 -1.20 14.58 -4.58
CA LEU A 96 -0.62 15.92 -4.54
C LEU A 96 0.53 16.09 -5.55
N ARG A 97 1.03 15.02 -6.16
CA ARG A 97 2.13 15.08 -7.15
C ARG A 97 3.37 15.83 -6.64
N ALA A 98 3.64 15.71 -5.33
CA ALA A 98 4.68 16.47 -4.65
C ALA A 98 4.60 18.00 -4.86
N SER A 99 3.39 18.54 -5.03
CA SER A 99 3.17 19.97 -5.27
C SER A 99 3.21 20.83 -4.01
N VAL A 100 3.28 20.21 -2.83
CA VAL A 100 3.38 20.88 -1.53
C VAL A 100 4.77 20.60 -0.97
N GLU A 101 5.36 21.57 -0.27
CA GLU A 101 6.69 21.41 0.32
C GLU A 101 6.70 20.30 1.38
N ALA A 102 7.61 19.33 1.22
CA ALA A 102 7.86 18.30 2.21
C ALA A 102 8.79 18.82 3.30
N GLN A 103 8.30 18.88 4.54
CA GLN A 103 9.07 19.33 5.70
C GLN A 103 9.89 18.19 6.31
N ALA A 104 9.36 16.96 6.32
CA ALA A 104 10.04 15.78 6.83
C ALA A 104 9.44 14.47 6.29
N ILE A 105 10.23 13.40 6.32
CA ILE A 105 9.75 12.03 6.14
C ILE A 105 9.55 11.41 7.52
N VAL A 106 8.37 10.86 7.76
CA VAL A 106 7.93 10.33 9.06
C VAL A 106 7.62 8.84 8.91
N PRO A 107 8.47 7.93 9.42
CA PRO A 107 8.21 6.49 9.37
C PRO A 107 7.29 6.08 10.54
N VAL A 108 5.98 6.19 10.33
CA VAL A 108 4.96 5.92 11.36
C VAL A 108 4.99 4.43 11.73
N GLY A 109 5.18 4.13 13.02
CA GLY A 109 5.23 2.76 13.57
C GLY A 109 6.63 2.14 13.64
N ALA A 110 7.65 2.76 13.03
CA ALA A 110 8.99 2.19 12.94
C ALA A 110 9.67 1.98 14.31
N GLU A 111 9.42 2.85 15.29
CA GLU A 111 10.00 2.75 16.63
C GLU A 111 9.54 1.50 17.41
N GLN A 112 8.35 0.99 17.10
CA GLN A 112 7.77 -0.19 17.76
C GLN A 112 7.95 -1.48 16.95
N ALA A 113 8.31 -1.34 15.68
CA ALA A 113 8.43 -2.45 14.75
C ALA A 113 9.67 -3.31 15.01
N LYS A 114 9.55 -4.60 14.68
CA LYS A 114 10.66 -5.57 14.75
C LYS A 114 10.93 -6.17 13.38
N PRO A 115 12.18 -6.57 13.09
CA PRO A 115 12.47 -7.37 11.90
C PRO A 115 11.59 -8.64 11.85
N ALA A 116 11.15 -8.99 10.64
CA ALA A 116 10.40 -10.22 10.37
C ALA A 116 11.27 -11.50 10.48
#